data_AF-A0A8J2H617-F1
#
_entry.id   AF-A0A8J2H617-F1
#
_cell.length_a   1.000
_cell.length_b   1.000
_cell.length_c   1.000
_cell.angle_alpha   90.00
_cell.angle_beta   90.00
_cell.angle_gamma   90.00
#
_symmetry.space_group_name_H-M   'P 1'
#
loop_
_entity.id
_entity.type
_entity.pdbx_description
1 polymer ?
#
loop_
_entity_poly.entity_id
_entity_poly.type
_entity_poly.pdbx_seq_one_letter_code
_entity_poly.pdbx_strand_id
1 'polypeptide(L)'
;MELENIVANTVYLKAREGGGDSNKGKSKKWRKILQFPHISQCIYLQDKLDIKYSYVVDQQPIGRVLFRQFCQDLKPAYHRFNLLLDAIEKYEIEIDENRTELAKDLYEQYLKHENSEVSGILNDSVISQCEERISSAGKDLFVQVSSIVKNYLAGEPFLQFRSSFYFYSIIWDDIQCHLVLSVWLTSLVNIYQFFFINQEKYSHKFTEEAKNLCQQLLKKNPKNRLGCKCGRYGAKEIKLDSFFQCLNWKRVEAGMWDPPFIPDPHAVYAKDVLDIEQFSTVKGVNLDATDDTFYSQFNTGSVSIPWQTEMIETECFKELNVLGPDCSPTPDLLINYPLTNNDSRGCFPFRRKKKQNARTRQIPISDGHLLELSQSQGSELPAS
;
A
#
# COMPACT_ATOMS: atom_id res chain seq x y z
N MET A 1 -0.63 -37.01 14.12
CA MET A 1 -0.09 -35.65 13.92
C MET A 1 1.26 -35.61 14.62
N GLU A 2 2.33 -35.44 13.87
CA GLU A 2 3.70 -35.38 14.43
C GLU A 2 3.89 -34.09 15.25
N LEU A 3 4.78 -34.14 16.24
CA LEU A 3 4.98 -33.06 17.22
C LEU A 3 5.32 -31.72 16.55
N GLU A 4 6.06 -31.74 15.44
CA GLU A 4 6.46 -30.53 14.71
C GLU A 4 5.27 -29.79 14.09
N ASN A 5 4.31 -30.51 13.49
CA ASN A 5 3.08 -29.91 12.94
C ASN A 5 2.23 -29.30 14.05
N ILE A 6 2.13 -30.00 15.20
CA ILE A 6 1.38 -29.49 16.36
C ILE A 6 2.02 -28.19 16.85
N VAL A 7 3.34 -28.16 17.01
CA VAL A 7 4.07 -26.98 17.48
C VAL A 7 3.93 -25.82 16.49
N ALA A 8 4.14 -26.07 15.19
CA ALA A 8 4.03 -25.04 14.15
C ALA A 8 2.62 -24.44 14.07
N ASN A 9 1.58 -25.29 14.02
CA ASN A 9 0.19 -24.83 13.98
C ASN A 9 -0.19 -24.07 15.26
N THR A 10 0.25 -24.53 16.44
CA THR A 10 0.01 -23.83 17.71
C THR A 10 0.65 -22.45 17.72
N VAL A 11 1.91 -22.33 17.27
CA VAL A 11 2.62 -21.05 17.18
C VAL A 11 1.95 -20.11 16.19
N TYR A 12 1.52 -20.63 15.03
CA TYR A 12 0.80 -19.87 14.02
C TYR A 12 -0.54 -19.32 14.55
N LEU A 13 -1.36 -20.17 15.18
CA LEU A 13 -2.64 -19.76 15.76
C LEU A 13 -2.46 -18.68 16.83
N LYS A 14 -1.46 -18.85 17.71
CA LYS A 14 -1.12 -17.85 18.73
C LYS A 14 -0.67 -16.51 18.15
N ALA A 15 0.05 -16.53 17.02
CA ALA A 15 0.43 -15.30 16.31
C ALA A 15 -0.80 -14.63 15.65
N ARG A 16 -1.72 -15.42 15.09
CA ARG A 16 -2.97 -14.93 14.46
C ARG A 16 -3.92 -14.26 15.46
N GLU A 17 -3.99 -14.76 16.69
CA GLU A 17 -4.79 -14.17 17.77
C GLU A 17 -4.24 -12.81 18.27
N GLY A 18 -3.11 -12.33 17.73
CA GLY A 18 -2.53 -11.03 18.06
C GLY A 18 -1.44 -11.06 19.14
N GLY A 19 -1.07 -12.25 19.63
CA GLY A 19 -0.16 -12.42 20.76
C GLY A 19 -0.76 -11.92 22.08
N GLY A 20 -0.45 -12.59 23.20
CA GLY A 20 -0.99 -12.23 24.53
C GLY A 20 -0.47 -10.91 25.13
N ASP A 21 0.30 -10.12 24.36
CA ASP A 21 0.95 -8.91 24.83
C ASP A 21 0.22 -7.67 24.27
N SER A 22 0.18 -6.59 25.05
CA SER A 22 -0.43 -5.30 24.68
C SER A 22 0.14 -4.65 23.40
N ASN A 23 1.27 -5.16 22.90
CA ASN A 23 1.97 -4.64 21.72
C ASN A 23 1.51 -5.24 20.39
N LYS A 24 0.42 -6.04 20.35
CA LYS A 24 -0.16 -6.61 19.10
C LYS A 24 0.90 -7.30 18.21
N GLY A 25 1.82 -8.06 18.82
CA GLY A 25 2.90 -8.75 18.10
C GLY A 25 4.10 -7.90 17.65
N LYS A 26 4.12 -6.58 17.90
CA LYS A 26 5.25 -5.70 17.54
C LYS A 26 6.54 -6.08 18.29
N SER A 27 7.68 -5.99 17.59
CA SER A 27 9.00 -6.15 18.20
C SER A 27 9.25 -5.15 19.34
N LYS A 28 9.87 -5.57 20.45
CA LYS A 28 10.24 -4.65 21.56
C LYS A 28 11.09 -3.45 21.13
N LYS A 29 11.72 -3.49 19.95
CA LYS A 29 12.56 -2.42 19.38
C LYS A 29 11.94 -1.72 18.16
N TRP A 30 10.64 -1.93 17.88
CA TRP A 30 9.99 -1.47 16.64
C TRP A 30 10.13 0.05 16.41
N ARG A 31 10.01 0.87 17.46
CA ARG A 31 10.20 2.34 17.37
C ARG A 31 11.60 2.74 16.91
N LYS A 32 12.61 1.96 17.28
CA LYS A 32 13.99 2.18 16.83
C LYS A 32 14.19 1.71 15.39
N ILE A 33 13.51 0.64 14.99
CA ILE A 33 13.57 0.09 13.62
C ILE A 33 12.93 1.08 12.63
N LEU A 34 11.78 1.64 12.99
CA LEU A 34 10.97 2.54 12.16
C LEU A 34 11.22 4.03 12.45
N GLN A 35 12.28 4.39 13.18
CA GLN A 35 12.58 5.78 13.51
C GLN A 35 12.79 6.60 12.22
N PHE A 36 12.19 7.79 12.15
CA PHE A 36 12.30 8.64 10.98
C PHE A 36 13.74 9.18 10.80
N PRO A 37 14.24 9.17 9.55
CA PRO A 37 15.46 9.89 9.22
C PRO A 37 15.21 11.40 9.23
N HIS A 38 16.25 12.18 9.53
CA HIS A 38 16.19 13.64 9.45
C HIS A 38 15.92 14.12 8.00
N ILE A 39 15.12 15.17 7.81
CA ILE A 39 14.67 15.68 6.50
C ILE A 39 15.80 15.97 5.50
N SER A 40 16.97 16.39 5.98
CA SER A 40 18.15 16.61 5.13
C SER A 40 18.61 15.35 4.38
N GLN A 41 18.31 14.17 4.89
CA GLN A 41 18.61 12.88 4.24
C GLN A 41 17.59 12.51 3.15
N CYS A 42 16.49 13.26 3.04
CA CYS A 42 15.33 12.87 2.25
C CYS A 42 15.01 13.88 1.15
N ILE A 43 15.45 15.13 1.31
CA ILE A 43 15.10 16.26 0.44
C ILE A 43 15.37 16.00 -1.06
N TYR A 44 16.40 15.21 -1.39
CA TYR A 44 16.75 14.87 -2.78
C TYR A 44 15.71 14.00 -3.50
N LEU A 45 14.80 13.34 -2.76
CA LEU A 45 13.76 12.51 -3.36
C LEU A 45 12.59 13.32 -3.88
N GLN A 46 12.45 14.57 -3.45
CA GLN A 46 11.41 15.47 -3.96
C GLN A 46 11.43 15.54 -5.49
N ASP A 47 12.63 15.55 -6.10
CA ASP A 47 12.80 15.63 -7.54
C ASP A 47 12.52 14.32 -8.29
N LYS A 48 12.34 13.20 -7.56
CA LYS A 48 12.11 11.86 -8.15
C LYS A 48 10.67 11.38 -8.05
N LEU A 49 9.86 12.03 -7.22
CA LEU A 49 8.49 11.62 -6.92
C LEU A 49 7.49 12.23 -7.91
N ASP A 50 6.42 11.49 -8.24
CA ASP A 50 5.27 12.06 -8.97
C ASP A 50 4.43 12.90 -8.00
N ILE A 51 4.70 14.22 -7.95
CA ILE A 51 4.04 15.15 -7.02
C ILE A 51 2.66 15.59 -7.54
N LYS A 52 1.84 14.65 -8.02
CA LYS A 52 0.44 14.93 -8.40
C LYS A 52 -0.49 14.59 -7.25
N TYR A 53 -1.55 15.38 -7.10
CA TYR A 53 -2.63 15.10 -6.15
C TYR A 53 -3.19 13.68 -6.31
N SER A 54 -3.41 13.25 -7.55
CA SER A 54 -3.93 11.91 -7.86
C SER A 54 -3.02 10.77 -7.44
N TYR A 55 -1.71 11.01 -7.29
CA TYR A 55 -0.78 10.02 -6.77
C TYR A 55 -0.70 10.13 -5.25
N VAL A 56 -0.36 11.31 -4.74
CA VAL A 56 -0.07 11.54 -3.32
C VAL A 56 -1.31 11.41 -2.42
N VAL A 57 -2.47 11.92 -2.84
CA VAL A 57 -3.67 12.01 -1.99
C VAL A 57 -4.71 10.95 -2.35
N ASP A 58 -4.91 10.65 -3.64
CA ASP A 58 -5.89 9.63 -4.04
C ASP A 58 -5.36 8.19 -3.91
N GLN A 59 -4.07 7.93 -4.19
CA GLN A 59 -3.52 6.57 -4.24
C GLN A 59 -2.73 6.17 -2.99
N GLN A 60 -1.90 7.07 -2.45
CA GLN A 60 -1.04 6.74 -1.30
C GLN A 60 -1.81 6.90 0.03
N PRO A 61 -2.02 5.81 0.81
CA PRO A 61 -2.79 5.87 2.05
C PRO A 61 -2.29 6.90 3.07
N ILE A 62 -0.98 6.94 3.33
CA ILE A 62 -0.38 7.88 4.29
C ILE A 62 -0.43 9.31 3.75
N GLY A 63 -0.23 9.49 2.44
CA GLY A 63 -0.36 10.80 1.80
C GLY A 63 -1.78 11.38 1.91
N ARG A 64 -2.82 10.53 1.77
CA ARG A 64 -4.23 10.90 2.03
C ARG A 64 -4.43 11.36 3.48
N VAL A 65 -3.90 10.62 4.45
CA VAL A 65 -4.03 10.96 5.89
C VAL A 65 -3.35 12.28 6.20
N LEU A 66 -2.12 12.48 5.74
CA LEU A 66 -1.35 13.72 5.98
C LEU A 66 -1.99 14.94 5.33
N PHE A 67 -2.51 14.82 4.10
CA PHE A 67 -3.23 15.91 3.45
C PHE A 67 -4.51 16.29 4.23
N ARG A 68 -5.26 15.29 4.72
CA ARG A 68 -6.46 15.53 5.52
C ARG A 68 -6.12 16.19 6.86
N GLN A 69 -5.05 15.75 7.50
CA GLN A 69 -4.56 16.34 8.75
C GLN A 69 -4.12 17.80 8.54
N PHE A 70 -3.39 18.09 7.46
CA PHE A 70 -3.06 19.46 7.07
C PHE A 70 -4.30 20.34 6.90
N CYS A 71 -5.31 19.86 6.18
CA CYS A 71 -6.57 20.58 6.02
C CYS A 71 -7.27 20.80 7.36
N GLN A 72 -7.28 19.80 8.25
CA GLN A 72 -7.93 19.91 9.55
C GLN A 72 -7.23 20.91 10.47
N ASP A 73 -5.90 20.82 10.57
CA ASP A 73 -5.11 21.55 11.57
C ASP A 73 -4.82 22.99 11.13
N LEU A 74 -4.49 23.20 9.85
CA LEU A 74 -4.00 24.49 9.35
C LEU A 74 -4.98 25.23 8.44
N LYS A 75 -5.92 24.52 7.80
CA LYS A 75 -6.82 25.09 6.79
C LYS A 75 -8.26 24.55 6.89
N PRO A 76 -9.01 24.87 7.96
CA PRO A 76 -10.35 24.31 8.18
C PRO A 76 -11.33 24.48 7.01
N ALA A 77 -11.20 25.58 6.24
CA ALA A 77 -11.98 25.79 5.02
C ALA A 77 -11.77 24.67 3.98
N TYR A 78 -10.56 24.12 3.87
CA TYR A 78 -10.27 22.97 3.00
C TYR A 78 -10.77 21.64 3.59
N HIS A 79 -10.84 21.54 4.93
CA HIS A 79 -11.32 20.34 5.60
C HIS A 79 -12.78 20.04 5.29
N ARG A 80 -13.62 21.09 5.13
CA ARG A 80 -15.04 20.93 4.77
C ARG A 80 -15.25 20.18 3.46
N PHE A 81 -14.35 20.33 2.49
CA PHE A 81 -14.38 19.55 1.24
C PHE A 81 -14.05 18.07 1.45
N ASN A 82 -13.13 17.74 2.36
CA ASN A 82 -12.83 16.35 2.70
C ASN A 82 -14.04 15.68 3.36
N LEU A 83 -14.74 16.38 4.25
CA LEU A 83 -15.98 15.89 4.87
C LEU A 83 -17.09 15.67 3.86
N LEU A 84 -17.22 16.55 2.86
CA LEU A 84 -18.15 16.34 1.75
C LEU A 84 -17.78 15.08 0.95
N LEU A 85 -16.50 14.89 0.61
CA LEU A 85 -16.06 13.68 -0.10
C LEU A 85 -16.35 12.41 0.71
N ASP A 86 -16.17 12.44 2.04
CA ASP A 86 -16.53 11.32 2.93
C ASP A 86 -18.03 11.05 2.94
N ALA A 87 -18.86 12.10 2.96
CA ALA A 87 -20.30 11.98 2.88
C ALA A 87 -20.75 11.38 1.52
N ILE A 88 -20.10 11.77 0.42
CA ILE A 88 -20.35 11.20 -0.91
C ILE A 88 -19.92 9.73 -0.96
N GLU A 89 -18.73 9.38 -0.45
CA GLU A 89 -18.27 7.99 -0.38
C GLU A 89 -19.26 7.14 0.44
N LYS A 90 -19.75 7.65 1.58
CA LYS A 90 -20.79 6.99 2.39
C LYS A 90 -22.12 6.84 1.64
N TYR A 91 -22.52 7.86 0.89
CA TYR A 91 -23.71 7.83 0.05
C TYR A 91 -23.66 6.73 -1.02
N GLU A 92 -22.51 6.52 -1.67
CA GLU A 92 -22.34 5.53 -2.73
C GLU A 92 -22.46 4.07 -2.25
N ILE A 93 -22.15 3.81 -0.98
CA ILE A 93 -22.19 2.47 -0.36
C ILE A 93 -23.48 2.20 0.41
N GLU A 94 -24.34 3.20 0.58
CA GLU A 94 -25.59 3.06 1.33
C GLU A 94 -26.62 2.19 0.59
N ILE A 95 -27.48 1.53 1.37
CA ILE A 95 -28.61 0.76 0.84
C ILE A 95 -29.68 1.68 0.23
N ASP A 96 -30.43 1.15 -0.73
CA ASP A 96 -31.38 1.96 -1.52
C ASP A 96 -32.48 2.59 -0.65
N GLU A 97 -32.92 1.92 0.43
CA GLU A 97 -33.94 2.43 1.35
C GLU A 97 -33.51 3.72 2.06
N ASN A 98 -32.26 3.78 2.52
CA ASN A 98 -31.74 4.90 3.32
C ASN A 98 -31.09 5.98 2.44
N ARG A 99 -30.71 5.64 1.19
CA ARG A 99 -29.95 6.53 0.31
C ARG A 99 -30.67 7.82 -0.03
N THR A 100 -32.00 7.81 -0.08
CA THR A 100 -32.80 9.01 -0.38
C THR A 100 -32.76 10.02 0.77
N GLU A 101 -32.80 9.57 2.02
CA GLU A 101 -32.65 10.43 3.20
C GLU A 101 -31.22 10.99 3.26
N LEU A 102 -30.22 10.14 3.08
CA LEU A 102 -28.81 10.55 3.07
C LEU A 102 -28.48 11.55 1.94
N ALA A 103 -29.11 11.42 0.76
CA ALA A 103 -29.00 12.42 -0.32
C ALA A 103 -29.50 13.80 0.14
N LYS A 104 -30.65 13.83 0.82
CA LYS A 104 -31.25 15.07 1.34
C LYS A 104 -30.34 15.68 2.39
N ASP A 105 -29.88 14.91 3.37
CA ASP A 105 -28.98 15.38 4.42
C ASP A 105 -27.70 15.96 3.84
N LEU A 106 -27.08 15.28 2.87
CA LEU A 106 -25.87 15.74 2.19
C LEU A 106 -26.12 17.07 1.46
N TYR A 107 -27.22 17.15 0.70
CA TYR A 107 -27.58 18.37 -0.02
C TYR A 107 -27.84 19.54 0.94
N GLU A 108 -28.61 19.33 2.00
CA GLU A 108 -28.90 20.38 2.98
C GLU A 108 -27.64 20.83 3.72
N GLN A 109 -26.79 19.89 4.13
CA GLN A 109 -25.60 20.17 4.92
C GLN A 109 -24.50 20.89 4.12
N TYR A 110 -24.32 20.55 2.84
CA TYR A 110 -23.17 21.01 2.06
C TYR A 110 -23.51 21.91 0.87
N LEU A 111 -24.68 21.74 0.23
CA LEU A 111 -25.02 22.35 -1.06
C LEU A 111 -26.09 23.45 -0.98
N LYS A 112 -27.05 23.36 -0.05
CA LYS A 112 -28.23 24.26 0.03
C LYS A 112 -27.93 25.69 0.51
N HIS A 113 -26.81 25.92 1.19
CA HIS A 113 -26.48 27.22 1.77
C HIS A 113 -25.52 28.01 0.87
N GLU A 114 -25.95 29.21 0.44
CA GLU A 114 -25.09 30.19 -0.28
C GLU A 114 -23.82 30.58 0.52
N ASN A 115 -23.82 30.40 1.85
CA ASN A 115 -22.68 30.66 2.73
C ASN A 115 -21.78 29.42 3.01
N SER A 116 -21.99 28.29 2.34
CA SER A 116 -21.09 27.13 2.46
C SER A 116 -19.81 27.40 1.66
N GLU A 117 -18.62 27.26 2.23
CA GLU A 117 -17.34 27.40 1.50
C GLU A 117 -17.27 26.51 0.24
N VAL A 118 -18.11 25.47 0.21
CA VAL A 118 -18.30 24.53 -0.88
C VAL A 118 -19.10 25.10 -2.06
N SER A 119 -20.11 25.96 -1.82
CA SER A 119 -20.93 26.52 -2.90
C SER A 119 -20.10 27.43 -3.81
N GLY A 120 -19.09 28.11 -3.27
CA GLY A 120 -18.22 29.02 -4.03
C GLY A 120 -17.40 28.37 -5.16
N ILE A 121 -17.23 27.04 -5.16
CA ILE A 121 -16.54 26.32 -6.24
C ILE A 121 -17.49 25.55 -7.17
N LEU A 122 -18.76 25.39 -6.78
CA LEU A 122 -19.76 24.66 -7.54
C LEU A 122 -20.60 25.65 -8.34
N ASN A 123 -20.76 25.40 -9.64
CA ASN A 123 -21.66 26.21 -10.45
C ASN A 123 -23.11 25.97 -10.03
N ASP A 124 -23.94 27.01 -10.03
CA ASP A 124 -25.38 26.93 -9.71
C ASP A 124 -26.10 25.84 -10.51
N SER A 125 -25.72 25.67 -11.78
CA SER A 125 -26.27 24.62 -12.65
C SER A 125 -26.04 23.19 -12.11
N VAL A 126 -24.90 22.92 -11.47
CA VAL A 126 -24.60 21.59 -10.89
C VAL A 126 -25.44 21.38 -9.63
N ILE A 127 -25.59 22.43 -8.81
CA ILE A 127 -26.41 22.37 -7.59
C ILE A 127 -27.88 22.12 -7.96
N SER A 128 -28.43 22.86 -8.93
CA SER A 128 -29.80 22.65 -9.41
C SER A 128 -30.02 21.25 -9.99
N GLN A 129 -29.07 20.71 -10.76
CA GLN A 129 -29.16 19.33 -11.27
C GLN A 129 -29.20 18.29 -10.14
N CYS A 130 -28.43 18.50 -9.07
CA CYS A 130 -28.48 17.64 -7.89
C CYS A 130 -29.83 17.75 -7.17
N GLU A 131 -30.38 18.96 -7.03
CA GLU A 131 -31.69 19.20 -6.39
C GLU A 131 -32.83 18.53 -7.15
N GLU A 132 -32.89 18.70 -8.47
CA GLU A 132 -33.92 18.08 -9.33
C GLU A 132 -33.89 16.55 -9.25
N ARG A 133 -32.69 15.96 -9.16
CA ARG A 133 -32.50 14.51 -9.12
C ARG A 133 -32.45 13.93 -7.71
N ILE A 134 -32.55 14.75 -6.66
CA ILE A 134 -32.33 14.29 -5.28
C ILE A 134 -33.31 13.18 -4.85
N SER A 135 -34.55 13.27 -5.30
CA SER A 135 -35.60 12.29 -5.04
C SER A 135 -35.38 10.95 -5.74
N SER A 136 -34.59 10.94 -6.82
CA SER A 136 -34.23 9.70 -7.53
C SER A 136 -33.13 8.91 -6.82
N ALA A 137 -32.37 9.57 -5.93
CA ALA A 137 -31.25 9.00 -5.19
C ALA A 137 -30.37 8.07 -6.03
N GLY A 138 -30.00 8.49 -7.24
CA GLY A 138 -29.15 7.70 -8.14
C GLY A 138 -27.71 7.59 -7.61
N LYS A 139 -27.07 6.43 -7.75
CA LYS A 139 -25.67 6.22 -7.30
C LYS A 139 -24.67 7.19 -7.95
N ASP A 140 -25.02 7.78 -9.09
CA ASP A 140 -24.23 8.74 -9.85
C ASP A 140 -24.52 10.21 -9.48
N LEU A 141 -25.46 10.48 -8.57
CA LEU A 141 -25.99 11.82 -8.27
C LEU A 141 -24.90 12.85 -7.95
N PHE A 142 -23.88 12.46 -7.19
CA PHE A 142 -22.81 13.37 -6.73
C PHE A 142 -21.46 13.16 -7.45
N VAL A 143 -21.41 12.36 -8.53
CA VAL A 143 -20.16 12.07 -9.24
C VAL A 143 -19.52 13.35 -9.79
N GLN A 144 -20.32 14.24 -10.36
CA GLN A 144 -19.83 15.53 -10.88
C GLN A 144 -19.34 16.45 -9.74
N VAL A 145 -20.07 16.51 -8.63
CA VAL A 145 -19.69 17.27 -7.43
C VAL A 145 -18.34 16.79 -6.89
N SER A 146 -18.19 15.47 -6.70
CA SER A 146 -16.94 14.84 -6.27
C SER A 146 -15.77 15.19 -7.20
N SER A 147 -15.99 15.15 -8.52
CA SER A 147 -14.96 15.52 -9.50
C SER A 147 -14.54 16.99 -9.39
N ILE A 148 -15.48 17.92 -9.22
CA ILE A 148 -15.16 19.36 -9.09
C ILE A 148 -14.39 19.62 -7.80
N VAL A 149 -14.84 19.03 -6.68
CA VAL A 149 -14.19 19.16 -5.38
C VAL A 149 -12.75 18.63 -5.42
N LYS A 150 -12.52 17.45 -6.00
CA LYS A 150 -11.17 16.89 -6.17
C LYS A 150 -10.28 17.77 -7.04
N ASN A 151 -10.81 18.31 -8.14
CA ASN A 151 -10.06 19.21 -9.02
C ASN A 151 -9.67 20.51 -8.30
N TYR A 152 -10.56 21.05 -7.45
CA TYR A 152 -10.25 22.22 -6.62
C TYR A 152 -9.15 21.91 -5.59
N LEU A 153 -9.28 20.80 -4.85
CA LEU A 153 -8.28 20.36 -3.86
C LEU A 153 -6.90 20.11 -4.50
N ALA A 154 -6.88 19.62 -5.74
CA ALA A 154 -5.65 19.38 -6.51
C ALA A 154 -4.92 20.68 -6.94
N GLY A 155 -5.57 21.83 -6.86
CA GLY A 155 -4.99 23.13 -7.18
C GLY A 155 -4.28 23.77 -5.99
N GLU A 156 -4.74 24.98 -5.62
CA GLU A 156 -4.15 25.79 -4.56
C GLU A 156 -4.02 25.07 -3.19
N PRO A 157 -5.02 24.32 -2.70
CA PRO A 157 -4.89 23.58 -1.44
C PRO A 157 -3.71 22.60 -1.43
N PHE A 158 -3.51 21.86 -2.54
CA PHE A 158 -2.41 20.92 -2.68
C PHE A 158 -1.05 21.62 -2.83
N LEU A 159 -0.99 22.80 -3.47
CA LEU A 159 0.24 23.60 -3.53
C LEU A 159 0.67 24.10 -2.14
N GLN A 160 -0.30 24.53 -1.31
CA GLN A 160 -0.04 24.93 0.07
C GLN A 160 0.40 23.73 0.92
N PHE A 161 -0.24 22.56 0.73
CA PHE A 161 0.19 21.32 1.38
C PHE A 161 1.63 20.97 1.05
N ARG A 162 2.03 21.04 -0.24
CA ARG A 162 3.41 20.77 -0.68
C ARG A 162 4.44 21.69 -0.03
N SER A 163 4.03 22.91 0.30
CA SER A 163 4.90 23.91 0.95
C SER A 163 4.93 23.77 2.48
N SER A 164 4.09 22.91 3.04
CA SER A 164 3.98 22.66 4.48
C SER A 164 4.92 21.54 4.94
N PHE A 165 5.18 21.47 6.24
CA PHE A 165 6.00 20.38 6.80
C PHE A 165 5.32 19.00 6.72
N TYR A 166 4.01 18.93 6.54
CA TYR A 166 3.29 17.66 6.35
C TYR A 166 3.72 16.94 5.08
N PHE A 167 4.14 17.68 4.04
CA PHE A 167 4.65 17.08 2.82
C PHE A 167 6.02 16.41 3.02
N TYR A 168 6.85 16.94 3.91
CA TYR A 168 8.14 16.33 4.25
C TYR A 168 7.97 14.94 4.89
N SER A 169 6.89 14.74 5.65
CA SER A 169 6.53 13.42 6.19
C SER A 169 6.17 12.39 5.11
N ILE A 170 5.72 12.81 3.92
CA ILE A 170 5.49 11.89 2.78
C ILE A 170 6.81 11.46 2.15
N ILE A 171 7.79 12.36 2.06
CA ILE A 171 9.12 12.04 1.50
C ILE A 171 9.84 10.98 2.36
N TRP A 172 9.54 10.95 3.66
CA TRP A 172 10.06 9.94 4.60
C TRP A 172 9.50 8.54 4.38
N ASP A 173 8.23 8.46 4.02
CA ASP A 173 7.49 7.22 3.79
C ASP A 173 8.08 6.43 2.61
N ASP A 174 8.40 7.13 1.52
CA ASP A 174 9.00 6.54 0.33
C ASP A 174 10.39 5.95 0.63
N ILE A 175 11.17 6.54 1.56
CA ILE A 175 12.47 6.00 1.98
C ILE A 175 12.34 4.70 2.75
N GLN A 176 11.38 4.61 3.66
CA GLN A 176 11.14 3.38 4.40
C GLN A 176 10.66 2.27 3.46
N CYS A 177 9.90 2.62 2.42
CA CYS A 177 9.53 1.66 1.37
C CYS A 177 10.75 1.07 0.64
N HIS A 178 11.73 1.92 0.29
CA HIS A 178 12.94 1.51 -0.41
C HIS A 178 13.97 0.76 0.48
N LEU A 179 13.84 0.81 1.81
CA LEU A 179 14.82 0.25 2.75
C LEU A 179 14.33 -1.01 3.51
N VAL A 180 13.03 -1.30 3.51
CA VAL A 180 12.51 -2.50 4.18
C VAL A 180 12.68 -3.74 3.30
N LEU A 181 13.74 -4.49 3.58
CA LEU A 181 13.91 -5.87 3.16
C LEU A 181 13.92 -6.77 4.40
N SER A 182 12.80 -7.44 4.65
CA SER A 182 12.79 -8.83 5.13
C SER A 182 11.38 -9.41 5.10
N VAL A 183 11.21 -10.37 4.18
CA VAL A 183 10.32 -11.54 4.25
C VAL A 183 8.87 -11.24 4.58
N TRP A 184 8.04 -10.95 3.57
CA TRP A 184 6.66 -11.41 3.51
C TRP A 184 6.19 -11.30 2.06
N LEU A 185 5.85 -12.44 1.45
CA LEU A 185 4.85 -12.60 0.38
C LEU A 185 4.88 -14.07 -0.05
N THR A 186 3.86 -14.82 0.33
CA THR A 186 3.43 -16.02 -0.39
C THR A 186 2.03 -15.75 -0.88
N SER A 187 1.84 -15.75 -2.20
CA SER A 187 0.52 -15.99 -2.76
C SER A 187 0.62 -16.78 -4.05
N LEU A 188 -0.32 -17.71 -4.11
CA LEU A 188 -0.54 -18.76 -5.08
C LEU A 188 -0.89 -18.20 -6.46
N VAL A 189 -0.30 -18.78 -7.50
CA VAL A 189 -0.92 -18.83 -8.81
C VAL A 189 -0.71 -20.22 -9.37
N ASN A 190 -1.82 -20.95 -9.52
CA ASN A 190 -1.93 -21.99 -10.53
C ASN A 190 -3.41 -22.10 -10.92
N ILE A 191 -3.76 -21.58 -12.09
CA ILE A 191 -5.01 -21.92 -12.76
C ILE A 191 -4.67 -22.45 -14.14
N TYR A 192 -5.11 -23.68 -14.34
CA TYR A 192 -4.83 -24.59 -15.43
C TYR A 192 -5.36 -24.08 -16.79
N GLN A 193 -4.50 -24.17 -17.80
CA GLN A 193 -4.83 -24.05 -19.21
C GLN A 193 -5.15 -25.44 -19.78
N PHE A 194 -6.38 -25.97 -19.63
CA PHE A 194 -6.78 -27.18 -20.37
C PHE A 194 -8.32 -27.43 -20.34
N PHE A 195 -9.14 -26.61 -21.02
CA PHE A 195 -10.59 -26.92 -21.10
C PHE A 195 -11.35 -26.33 -22.31
N PHE A 196 -10.79 -26.38 -23.53
CA PHE A 196 -11.35 -25.60 -24.66
C PHE A 196 -11.85 -26.36 -25.89
N ILE A 197 -12.29 -27.61 -25.78
CA ILE A 197 -12.80 -28.34 -26.97
C ILE A 197 -14.31 -28.66 -26.88
N ASN A 198 -14.82 -29.10 -25.73
CA ASN A 198 -16.22 -29.56 -25.63
C ASN A 198 -17.16 -28.53 -24.99
N GLN A 199 -18.42 -28.57 -25.39
CA GLN A 199 -19.50 -27.84 -24.72
C GLN A 199 -19.72 -28.42 -23.33
N GLU A 200 -19.81 -27.55 -22.34
CA GLU A 200 -20.01 -27.91 -20.94
C GLU A 200 -21.41 -28.50 -20.70
N LYS A 201 -21.52 -29.39 -19.71
CA LYS A 201 -22.77 -30.02 -19.29
C LYS A 201 -23.09 -29.56 -17.87
N TYR A 202 -24.36 -29.25 -17.61
CA TYR A 202 -24.83 -28.78 -16.31
C TYR A 202 -25.66 -29.86 -15.62
N SER A 203 -25.48 -29.98 -14.31
CA SER A 203 -26.30 -30.86 -13.45
C SER A 203 -27.41 -30.06 -12.77
N HIS A 204 -28.27 -30.76 -12.02
CA HIS A 204 -29.36 -30.15 -11.23
C HIS A 204 -28.88 -29.20 -10.11
N LYS A 205 -27.56 -29.12 -9.85
CA LYS A 205 -26.99 -28.20 -8.84
C LYS A 205 -26.97 -26.74 -9.30
N PHE A 206 -27.21 -26.48 -10.59
CA PHE A 206 -27.18 -25.13 -11.16
C PHE A 206 -28.60 -24.57 -11.26
N THR A 207 -28.79 -23.34 -10.77
CA THR A 207 -29.98 -22.56 -11.14
C THR A 207 -29.91 -22.14 -12.60
N GLU A 208 -31.03 -21.73 -13.18
CA GLU A 208 -31.05 -21.35 -14.59
C GLU A 208 -30.23 -20.06 -14.83
N GLU A 209 -30.20 -19.14 -13.87
CA GLU A 209 -29.35 -17.96 -13.89
C GLU A 209 -27.87 -18.34 -13.86
N ALA A 210 -27.47 -19.27 -12.98
CA ALA A 210 -26.09 -19.74 -12.87
C ALA A 210 -25.62 -20.41 -14.16
N LYS A 211 -26.47 -21.27 -14.73
CA LYS A 211 -26.21 -21.94 -16.01
C LYS A 211 -26.06 -20.93 -17.15
N ASN A 212 -26.96 -19.96 -17.23
CA ASN A 212 -26.91 -18.91 -18.24
C ASN A 212 -25.59 -18.12 -18.16
N LEU A 213 -25.24 -17.62 -16.97
CA LEU A 213 -23.98 -16.91 -16.75
C LEU A 213 -22.77 -17.75 -17.19
N CYS A 214 -22.70 -19.01 -16.78
CA CYS A 214 -21.60 -19.90 -17.18
C CYS A 214 -21.53 -20.09 -18.71
N GLN A 215 -22.67 -20.30 -19.39
CA GLN A 215 -22.71 -20.47 -20.85
C GLN A 215 -22.19 -19.21 -21.55
N GLN A 216 -22.56 -18.04 -21.06
CA GLN A 216 -22.12 -16.76 -21.62
C GLN A 216 -20.61 -16.51 -21.42
N LEU A 217 -20.06 -16.87 -20.26
CA LEU A 217 -18.62 -16.77 -19.94
C LEU A 217 -17.77 -17.85 -20.63
N LEU A 218 -18.32 -19.04 -20.89
CA LEU A 218 -17.60 -20.16 -21.50
C LEU A 218 -17.70 -20.23 -23.03
N LYS A 219 -18.33 -19.24 -23.67
CA LYS A 219 -18.37 -19.12 -25.14
C LYS A 219 -16.97 -19.25 -25.73
N LYS A 220 -16.81 -20.21 -26.65
CA LYS A 220 -15.52 -20.58 -27.23
C LYS A 220 -14.89 -19.43 -28.02
N ASN A 221 -15.71 -18.68 -28.76
CA ASN A 221 -15.29 -17.46 -29.44
C ASN A 221 -15.17 -16.29 -28.44
N PRO A 222 -13.98 -15.73 -28.19
CA PRO A 222 -13.79 -14.60 -27.28
C PRO A 222 -14.63 -13.38 -27.66
N LYS A 223 -14.86 -13.11 -28.95
CA LYS A 223 -15.67 -11.96 -29.40
C LYS A 223 -17.13 -12.03 -28.92
N ASN A 224 -17.63 -13.24 -28.67
CA ASN A 224 -19.01 -13.47 -28.23
C ASN A 224 -19.13 -13.68 -26.72
N ARG A 225 -17.99 -13.79 -26.01
CA ARG A 225 -17.92 -14.08 -24.59
C ARG A 225 -18.33 -12.86 -23.77
N LEU A 226 -19.14 -13.07 -22.75
CA LEU A 226 -19.59 -12.01 -21.84
C LEU A 226 -18.39 -11.30 -21.21
N GLY A 227 -18.40 -9.97 -21.24
CA GLY A 227 -17.30 -9.13 -20.76
C GLY A 227 -16.16 -8.92 -21.76
N CYS A 228 -16.18 -9.56 -22.94
CA CYS A 228 -15.12 -9.37 -23.94
C CYS A 228 -15.48 -8.36 -25.04
N LYS A 229 -16.74 -7.90 -25.12
CA LYS A 229 -17.20 -6.99 -26.18
C LYS A 229 -16.72 -5.55 -26.01
N CYS A 230 -16.57 -5.10 -24.76
CA CYS A 230 -16.34 -3.68 -24.43
C CYS A 230 -14.93 -3.39 -23.88
N GLY A 231 -13.94 -4.24 -24.19
CA GLY A 231 -12.55 -4.06 -23.76
C GLY A 231 -12.44 -3.81 -22.25
N ARG A 232 -11.90 -2.65 -21.86
CA ARG A 232 -11.70 -2.25 -20.46
C ARG A 232 -13.00 -2.11 -19.65
N TYR A 233 -14.18 -2.05 -20.28
CA TYR A 233 -15.47 -1.98 -19.60
C TYR A 233 -16.18 -3.34 -19.48
N GLY A 234 -15.50 -4.44 -19.82
CA GLY A 234 -16.05 -5.79 -19.78
C GLY A 234 -16.70 -6.20 -18.47
N ALA A 235 -16.08 -5.83 -17.34
CA ALA A 235 -16.61 -6.15 -16.02
C ALA A 235 -18.00 -5.53 -15.77
N LYS A 236 -18.32 -4.38 -16.38
CA LYS A 236 -19.66 -3.77 -16.24
C LYS A 236 -20.75 -4.65 -16.83
N GLU A 237 -20.49 -5.31 -17.96
CA GLU A 237 -21.43 -6.25 -18.60
C GLU A 237 -21.71 -7.44 -17.67
N ILE A 238 -20.67 -7.98 -17.04
CA ILE A 238 -20.77 -9.12 -16.11
C ILE A 238 -21.54 -8.73 -14.84
N LYS A 239 -21.25 -7.56 -14.26
CA LYS A 239 -21.89 -7.07 -13.03
C LYS A 239 -23.40 -6.84 -13.17
N LEU A 240 -23.91 -6.66 -14.39
CA LEU A 240 -25.33 -6.45 -14.70
C LEU A 240 -26.11 -7.75 -14.96
N ASP A 241 -25.42 -8.90 -14.99
CA ASP A 241 -26.09 -10.19 -15.20
C ASP A 241 -27.06 -10.50 -14.05
N SER A 242 -28.20 -11.11 -14.38
CA SER A 242 -29.27 -11.43 -13.42
C SER A 242 -28.81 -12.33 -12.28
N PHE A 243 -27.76 -13.13 -12.49
CA PHE A 243 -27.16 -13.93 -11.42
C PHE A 243 -26.68 -13.09 -10.23
N PHE A 244 -26.26 -11.84 -10.47
CA PHE A 244 -25.76 -10.93 -9.44
C PHE A 244 -26.77 -9.89 -8.97
N GLN A 245 -28.06 -10.06 -9.27
CA GLN A 245 -29.09 -9.06 -8.98
C GLN A 245 -29.21 -8.73 -7.48
N CYS A 246 -28.89 -9.68 -6.59
CA CYS A 246 -28.91 -9.45 -5.15
C CYS A 246 -27.66 -8.73 -4.61
N LEU A 247 -26.59 -8.59 -5.41
CA LEU A 247 -25.35 -7.98 -4.96
C LEU A 247 -25.33 -6.47 -5.19
N ASN A 248 -25.03 -5.72 -4.14
CA ASN A 248 -24.62 -4.33 -4.28
C ASN A 248 -23.09 -4.26 -4.46
N TRP A 249 -22.64 -4.18 -5.72
CA TRP A 249 -21.21 -4.18 -6.06
C TRP A 249 -20.37 -3.12 -5.36
N LYS A 250 -20.93 -1.93 -5.09
CA LYS A 250 -20.22 -0.87 -4.34
C LYS A 250 -19.94 -1.29 -2.90
N ARG A 251 -20.88 -2.00 -2.26
CA ARG A 251 -20.69 -2.56 -0.92
C ARG A 251 -19.72 -3.73 -0.91
N VAL A 252 -19.77 -4.58 -1.94
CA VAL A 252 -18.82 -5.68 -2.11
C VAL A 252 -17.39 -5.14 -2.25
N GLU A 253 -17.19 -4.13 -3.10
CA GLU A 253 -15.89 -3.46 -3.28
C GLU A 253 -15.41 -2.75 -2.01
N ALA A 254 -16.33 -2.22 -1.21
CA ALA A 254 -16.05 -1.61 0.08
C ALA A 254 -15.90 -2.62 1.24
N GLY A 255 -16.00 -3.93 0.99
CA GLY A 255 -15.91 -4.96 2.04
C GLY A 255 -17.09 -5.00 3.02
N MET A 256 -18.22 -4.37 2.68
CA MET A 256 -19.44 -4.30 3.50
C MET A 256 -20.49 -5.37 3.17
N TRP A 257 -20.08 -6.39 2.41
CA TRP A 257 -20.92 -7.54 2.10
C TRP A 257 -20.44 -8.71 2.94
N ASP A 258 -21.28 -9.17 3.87
CA ASP A 258 -20.90 -10.27 4.74
C ASP A 258 -20.69 -11.55 3.91
N PRO A 259 -19.52 -12.19 4.03
CA PRO A 259 -19.26 -13.42 3.30
C PRO A 259 -20.21 -14.52 3.79
N PRO A 260 -20.74 -15.37 2.90
CA PRO A 260 -21.68 -16.44 3.28
C PRO A 260 -21.03 -17.54 4.13
N PHE A 261 -19.69 -17.54 4.20
CA PHE A 261 -18.92 -18.46 5.02
C PHE A 261 -17.79 -17.69 5.70
N ILE A 262 -17.73 -17.79 7.03
CA ILE A 262 -16.67 -17.24 7.86
C ILE A 262 -15.82 -18.44 8.33
N PRO A 263 -14.55 -18.55 7.92
CA PRO A 263 -13.67 -19.64 8.37
C PRO A 263 -13.44 -19.59 9.88
N ASP A 264 -13.30 -20.76 10.51
CA ASP A 264 -12.98 -20.87 11.93
C ASP A 264 -11.56 -20.30 12.21
N PRO A 265 -11.43 -19.27 13.06
CA PRO A 265 -10.15 -18.67 13.41
C PRO A 265 -9.24 -19.59 14.25
N HIS A 266 -9.67 -20.79 14.62
CA HIS A 266 -8.81 -21.79 15.28
C HIS A 266 -8.43 -22.95 14.33
N ALA A 267 -8.93 -22.94 13.09
CA ALA A 267 -8.60 -23.95 12.09
C ALA A 267 -7.48 -23.48 11.14
N VAL A 268 -6.65 -24.44 10.71
CA VAL A 268 -5.62 -24.26 9.67
C VAL A 268 -6.14 -24.91 8.38
N TYR A 269 -6.41 -24.09 7.36
CA TYR A 269 -6.97 -24.51 6.08
C TYR A 269 -5.87 -24.81 5.05
N ALA A 270 -4.91 -25.66 5.41
CA ALA A 270 -3.81 -26.10 4.55
C ALA A 270 -3.45 -27.56 4.83
N LYS A 271 -2.73 -28.21 3.90
CA LYS A 271 -2.13 -29.53 4.16
C LYS A 271 -1.03 -29.41 5.20
N ASP A 272 -0.82 -30.48 5.96
CA ASP A 272 0.30 -30.60 6.88
C ASP A 272 1.63 -30.48 6.12
N VAL A 273 2.66 -29.91 6.76
CA VAL A 273 3.96 -29.65 6.11
C VAL A 273 4.58 -30.91 5.54
N LEU A 274 4.37 -32.05 6.22
CA LEU A 274 4.87 -33.36 5.82
C LEU A 274 4.11 -33.97 4.63
N ASP A 275 2.87 -33.53 4.39
CA ASP A 275 2.06 -33.95 3.25
C ASP A 275 2.36 -33.11 1.99
N ILE A 276 3.24 -32.11 2.10
CA ILE A 276 3.71 -31.30 1.00
C ILE A 276 5.01 -31.92 0.48
N GLU A 277 4.96 -32.46 -0.74
CA GLU A 277 6.14 -33.02 -1.39
C GLU A 277 7.25 -31.97 -1.50
N GLN A 278 8.45 -32.30 -1.02
CA GLN A 278 9.62 -31.46 -1.22
C GLN A 278 10.12 -31.64 -2.67
N PHE A 279 10.26 -30.54 -3.40
CA PHE A 279 10.96 -30.57 -4.69
C PHE A 279 12.40 -31.06 -4.49
N SER A 280 12.87 -31.96 -5.38
CA SER A 280 14.26 -32.41 -5.38
C SER A 280 15.20 -31.22 -5.50
N THR A 281 16.25 -31.18 -4.68
CA THR A 281 17.29 -30.15 -4.82
C THR A 281 17.97 -30.28 -6.18
N VAL A 282 17.91 -29.21 -6.98
CA VAL A 282 18.55 -29.18 -8.30
C VAL A 282 20.05 -28.99 -8.09
N LYS A 283 20.82 -30.06 -8.32
CA LYS A 283 22.29 -30.00 -8.28
C LYS A 283 22.83 -29.59 -9.65
N GLY A 284 23.97 -28.88 -9.66
CA GLY A 284 24.67 -28.50 -10.90
C GLY A 284 24.26 -27.15 -11.49
N VAL A 285 23.38 -26.41 -10.84
CA VAL A 285 23.08 -25.01 -11.19
C VAL A 285 24.13 -24.12 -10.52
N ASN A 286 24.86 -23.37 -11.34
CA ASN A 286 25.80 -22.34 -10.87
C ASN A 286 25.22 -20.99 -11.25
N LEU A 287 25.09 -20.11 -10.27
CA LEU A 287 24.66 -18.73 -10.49
C LEU A 287 25.83 -17.92 -11.06
N ASP A 288 25.54 -17.10 -12.07
CA ASP A 288 26.50 -16.21 -12.70
C ASP A 288 26.09 -14.73 -12.59
N ALA A 289 26.86 -13.85 -13.24
CA ALA A 289 26.63 -12.41 -13.18
C ALA A 289 25.31 -11.96 -13.84
N THR A 290 24.74 -12.76 -14.75
CA THR A 290 23.45 -12.49 -15.37
C THR A 290 22.32 -12.71 -14.37
N ASP A 291 22.44 -13.73 -13.50
CA ASP A 291 21.51 -13.96 -12.39
C ASP A 291 21.53 -12.81 -11.39
N ASP A 292 22.72 -12.30 -11.02
CA ASP A 292 22.86 -11.14 -10.14
C ASP A 292 22.17 -9.89 -10.72
N THR A 293 22.27 -9.71 -12.04
CA THR A 293 21.59 -8.62 -12.75
C THR A 293 20.07 -8.78 -12.66
N PHE A 294 19.55 -9.99 -12.90
CA PHE A 294 18.13 -10.28 -12.76
C PHE A 294 17.63 -10.07 -11.32
N TYR A 295 18.35 -10.58 -10.31
CA TYR A 295 17.97 -10.41 -8.90
C TYR A 295 17.95 -8.94 -8.47
N SER A 296 18.83 -8.11 -9.03
CA SER A 296 18.84 -6.67 -8.76
C SER A 296 17.59 -5.96 -9.31
N GLN A 297 17.00 -6.46 -10.40
CA GLN A 297 15.76 -5.92 -10.98
C GLN A 297 14.52 -6.45 -10.27
N PHE A 298 14.56 -7.70 -9.80
CA PHE A 298 13.45 -8.32 -9.07
C PHE A 298 13.29 -7.76 -7.66
N ASN A 299 14.41 -7.46 -6.98
CA ASN A 299 14.39 -6.99 -5.61
C ASN A 299 14.15 -5.48 -5.52
N THR A 300 12.88 -5.09 -5.71
CA THR A 300 12.46 -3.67 -5.69
C THR A 300 12.18 -3.12 -4.28
N GLY A 301 12.36 -3.92 -3.23
CA GLY A 301 12.01 -3.52 -1.86
C GLY A 301 10.52 -3.69 -1.56
N SER A 302 9.95 -2.83 -0.70
CA SER A 302 8.52 -2.88 -0.42
C SER A 302 7.70 -2.25 -1.55
N VAL A 303 6.41 -2.60 -1.59
CA VAL A 303 5.43 -1.96 -2.47
C VAL A 303 4.72 -0.87 -1.66
N SER A 304 4.77 0.38 -2.16
CA SER A 304 4.33 1.59 -1.44
C SER A 304 2.95 1.48 -0.80
N ILE A 305 1.90 1.22 -1.59
CA ILE A 305 0.51 1.23 -1.10
C ILE A 305 0.28 0.14 -0.02
N PRO A 306 0.59 -1.16 -0.23
CA PRO A 306 0.45 -2.16 0.81
C PRO A 306 1.23 -1.86 2.09
N TRP A 307 2.45 -1.33 1.97
CA TRP A 307 3.28 -0.99 3.13
C TRP A 307 2.70 0.17 3.95
N GLN A 308 2.21 1.22 3.29
CA GLN A 308 1.53 2.33 3.96
C GLN A 308 0.25 1.86 4.67
N THR A 309 -0.53 0.99 4.01
CA THR A 309 -1.71 0.37 4.63
C THR A 309 -1.32 -0.42 5.88
N GLU A 310 -0.28 -1.25 5.82
CA GLU A 310 0.24 -1.99 6.98
C GLU A 310 0.63 -1.04 8.13
N MET A 311 1.30 0.07 7.84
CA MET A 311 1.68 1.07 8.86
C MET A 311 0.49 1.75 9.52
N ILE A 312 -0.60 1.96 8.79
CA ILE A 312 -1.85 2.50 9.32
C ILE A 312 -2.59 1.45 10.15
N GLU A 313 -2.82 0.25 9.60
CA GLU A 313 -3.56 -0.84 10.25
C GLU A 313 -2.89 -1.33 11.54
N THR A 314 -1.57 -1.38 11.55
CA THR A 314 -0.79 -1.74 12.76
C THR A 314 -0.65 -0.57 13.74
N GLU A 315 -1.25 0.59 13.47
CA GLU A 315 -1.16 1.82 14.27
C GLU A 315 0.27 2.39 14.42
N CYS A 316 1.27 1.83 13.73
CA CYS A 316 2.65 2.31 13.77
C CYS A 316 2.74 3.76 13.31
N PHE A 317 2.04 4.11 12.22
CA PHE A 317 2.02 5.48 11.72
C PHE A 317 1.46 6.45 12.75
N LYS A 318 0.31 6.15 13.36
CA LYS A 318 -0.32 6.99 14.40
C LYS A 318 0.59 7.21 15.61
N GLU A 319 1.33 6.18 16.01
CA GLU A 319 2.22 6.23 17.17
C GLU A 319 3.58 6.90 16.90
N LEU A 320 3.98 7.04 15.64
CA LEU A 320 5.25 7.67 15.22
C LEU A 320 5.05 9.09 14.68
N ASN A 321 3.97 9.34 13.95
CA ASN A 321 3.62 10.62 13.35
C ASN A 321 3.06 11.60 14.40
N VAL A 322 3.92 12.01 15.32
CA VAL A 322 3.59 12.92 16.42
C VAL A 322 4.15 14.30 16.10
N LEU A 323 3.33 15.34 16.24
CA LEU A 323 3.75 16.74 16.09
C LEU A 323 4.29 17.29 17.42
N GLY A 324 5.10 18.34 17.33
CA GLY A 324 5.51 19.12 18.49
C GLY A 324 4.35 19.91 19.11
N PRO A 325 4.59 20.63 20.22
CA PRO A 325 3.61 21.54 20.81
C PRO A 325 3.03 22.50 19.76
N ASP A 326 1.74 22.83 19.86
CA ASP A 326 1.04 23.75 18.95
C ASP A 326 1.03 23.32 17.46
N CYS A 327 1.01 22.01 17.19
CA CYS A 327 1.08 21.44 15.83
C CYS A 327 2.34 21.88 15.06
N SER A 328 3.45 22.10 15.78
CA SER A 328 4.73 22.47 15.18
C SER A 328 5.51 21.25 14.66
N PRO A 329 6.40 21.44 13.67
CA PRO A 329 7.29 20.37 13.21
C PRO A 329 8.22 19.88 14.32
N THR A 330 8.44 18.57 14.36
CA THR A 330 9.44 17.94 15.23
C THR A 330 10.87 18.26 14.77
N PRO A 331 11.89 18.12 15.63
CA PRO A 331 13.27 18.46 15.28
C PRO A 331 13.83 17.76 14.04
N ASP A 332 13.36 16.56 13.73
CA ASP A 332 13.71 15.79 12.53
C ASP A 332 13.12 16.36 11.22
N LEU A 333 12.06 17.17 11.30
CA LEU A 333 11.47 17.92 10.17
C LEU A 333 12.14 19.27 9.92
N LEU A 334 13.03 19.74 10.82
CA LEU A 334 13.64 21.06 10.74
C LEU A 334 14.97 21.02 9.99
N ILE A 335 15.01 21.59 8.78
CA ILE A 335 16.22 21.60 7.90
C ILE A 335 17.47 22.15 8.62
N ASN A 336 17.29 23.17 9.46
CA ASN A 336 18.38 23.87 10.14
C ASN A 336 18.70 23.33 11.54
N TYR A 337 18.06 22.22 11.96
CA TYR A 337 18.33 21.64 13.28
C TYR A 337 19.60 20.78 13.23
N PRO A 338 20.58 20.99 14.13
CA PRO A 338 21.81 20.22 14.13
C PRO A 338 21.52 18.77 14.47
N LEU A 339 22.00 17.84 13.64
CA LEU A 339 21.96 16.41 13.96
C LEU A 339 22.67 16.19 15.29
N THR A 340 21.92 15.82 16.34
CA THR A 340 22.57 15.29 17.54
C THR A 340 23.29 14.01 17.12
N ASN A 341 24.60 13.97 17.33
CA ASN A 341 25.44 12.79 17.08
C ASN A 341 24.96 11.63 17.97
N ASN A 342 23.91 10.94 17.56
CA ASN A 342 23.57 9.62 18.05
C ASN A 342 23.83 8.65 16.90
N ASP A 343 25.06 8.13 16.89
CA ASP A 343 25.56 7.04 16.09
C ASP A 343 25.14 7.03 14.62
N SER A 344 26.11 7.32 13.76
CA SER A 344 26.20 6.93 12.36
C SER A 344 26.20 5.39 12.18
N ARG A 345 25.17 4.73 12.68
CA ARG A 345 24.77 3.35 12.38
C ARG A 345 23.33 3.46 11.92
N GLY A 346 23.13 3.68 10.62
CA GLY A 346 21.80 3.57 10.01
C GLY A 346 21.09 2.30 10.51
N CYS A 347 19.77 2.35 10.66
CA CYS A 347 18.93 1.36 11.33
C CYS A 347 18.97 -0.09 10.79
N PHE A 348 19.86 -0.39 9.85
CA PHE A 348 20.11 -1.73 9.34
C PHE A 348 21.60 -2.08 9.42
N PRO A 349 22.05 -2.86 10.42
CA PRO A 349 23.37 -3.50 10.38
C PRO A 349 23.49 -4.52 9.24
N PHE A 350 22.40 -4.80 8.51
CA PHE A 350 22.32 -5.76 7.41
C PHE A 350 22.68 -5.19 6.03
N ARG A 351 23.15 -3.94 5.93
CA ARG A 351 23.86 -3.52 4.71
C ARG A 351 25.10 -4.41 4.61
N ARG A 352 25.01 -5.52 3.88
CA ARG A 352 26.14 -6.39 3.57
C ARG A 352 27.21 -5.45 3.02
N LYS A 353 28.26 -5.19 3.82
CA LYS A 353 29.50 -4.64 3.27
C LYS A 353 29.82 -5.53 2.08
N LYS A 354 29.97 -4.97 0.88
CA LYS A 354 30.50 -5.72 -0.27
C LYS A 354 31.71 -6.48 0.25
N LYS A 355 31.61 -7.81 0.32
CA LYS A 355 32.70 -8.64 0.83
C LYS A 355 33.81 -8.43 -0.20
N GLN A 356 34.85 -7.66 0.18
CA GLN A 356 36.01 -7.48 -0.68
C GLN A 356 36.49 -8.86 -1.10
N ASN A 357 36.65 -9.02 -2.41
CA ASN A 357 37.11 -10.27 -2.99
C ASN A 357 38.43 -10.64 -2.32
N ALA A 358 38.64 -11.92 -1.98
CA ALA A 358 39.83 -12.33 -1.21
C ALA A 358 41.14 -11.90 -1.90
N ARG A 359 41.10 -11.73 -3.23
CA ARG A 359 42.21 -11.26 -4.07
C ARG A 359 42.53 -9.76 -3.97
N THR A 360 41.64 -8.94 -3.40
CA THR A 360 41.83 -7.48 -3.26
C THR A 360 42.08 -7.03 -1.83
N ARG A 361 42.15 -7.97 -0.87
CA ARG A 361 42.53 -7.65 0.52
C ARG A 361 44.03 -7.35 0.54
N GLN A 362 44.42 -6.20 1.07
CA GLN A 362 45.82 -5.98 1.42
C GLN A 362 46.25 -7.05 2.42
N ILE A 363 47.32 -7.75 2.09
CA ILE A 363 47.95 -8.72 2.99
C ILE A 363 48.45 -7.92 4.19
N PRO A 364 48.10 -8.27 5.44
CA PRO A 364 48.69 -7.63 6.60
C PRO A 364 50.17 -8.00 6.61
N ILE A 365 51.03 -7.07 6.17
CA ILE A 365 52.46 -7.19 6.40
C ILE A 365 52.67 -6.84 7.86
N SER A 366 53.18 -7.78 8.64
CA SER A 366 53.67 -7.53 9.99
C SER A 366 54.66 -6.37 9.96
N ASP A 367 54.49 -5.35 10.79
CA ASP A 367 55.40 -4.20 10.92
C ASP A 367 56.86 -4.64 11.21
N GLY A 368 57.07 -5.88 11.66
CA GLY A 368 58.41 -6.46 11.82
C GLY A 368 59.16 -6.71 10.50
N HIS A 369 58.47 -6.92 9.38
CA HIS A 369 59.12 -7.23 8.10
C HIS A 369 59.61 -5.99 7.34
N LEU A 370 59.05 -4.81 7.63
CA LEU A 370 59.54 -3.54 7.06
C LEU A 370 60.82 -3.04 7.78
N LEU A 371 61.05 -3.48 9.02
CA LEU A 371 62.27 -3.18 9.76
C LEU A 371 63.47 -4.03 9.29
N GLU A 372 63.27 -5.30 8.91
CA GLU A 372 64.35 -6.15 8.38
C GLU A 372 64.82 -5.73 6.98
N LEU A 373 63.93 -5.17 6.15
CA LEU A 373 64.28 -4.66 4.82
C LEU A 373 65.00 -3.31 4.85
N SER A 374 64.83 -2.52 5.91
CA SER A 374 65.58 -1.26 6.10
C SER A 374 66.97 -1.47 6.71
N GLN A 375 67.20 -2.59 7.39
CA GLN A 375 68.51 -2.94 7.97
C GLN A 375 69.44 -3.72 7.00
N SER A 376 68.90 -4.25 5.89
CA SER A 376 69.67 -5.00 4.88
C SER A 376 70.15 -4.16 3.68
N GLN A 377 69.84 -2.86 3.61
CA GLN A 377 70.36 -1.93 2.60
C GLN A 377 71.44 -0.96 3.12
N GLY A 378 72.05 -1.28 4.26
CA GLY A 378 73.07 -0.45 4.93
C GLY A 378 74.43 -1.13 5.08
N SER A 379 74.99 -1.75 4.05
CA SER A 379 76.44 -2.03 4.01
C SER A 379 76.93 -2.27 2.57
N GLU A 380 78.11 -1.68 2.28
CA GLU A 380 78.93 -1.77 1.06
C GLU A 380 78.81 -0.63 0.03
N LEU A 381 79.49 0.48 0.35
CA LEU A 381 80.33 1.20 -0.63
C LEU A 381 81.76 1.19 -0.07
N PRO A 382 82.76 0.60 -0.76
CA PRO A 382 84.15 0.74 -0.36
C PRO A 382 84.69 2.08 -0.82
N ALA A 383 85.42 2.76 0.07
CA ALA A 383 86.23 3.90 -0.26
C ALA A 383 87.62 3.44 -0.75
N SER A 384 88.09 4.11 -1.81
CA SER A 384 89.42 4.07 -2.45
C SER A 384 89.59 3.07 -3.59
#